data_AF-A0A8H7PKA3-F1
#
_entry.id   AF-A0A8H7PKA3-F1
#
_cell.length_a   1.000
_cell.length_b   1.000
_cell.length_c   1.000
_cell.angle_alpha   90.00
_cell.angle_beta   90.00
_cell.angle_gamma   90.00
#
_symmetry.space_group_name_H-M   'P 1'
#
loop_
_entity.id
_entity.type
_entity.pdbx_description
1 polymer ?
#
loop_
_entity_poly.entity_id
_entity_poly.type
_entity_poly.pdbx_seq_one_letter_code
_entity_poly.pdbx_strand_id
1 'polypeptide(L)'
;MLQFFDAVPHTLSINEIGQGLYVDDRHCRTDRIPSMYETPSSVFSEKSSSGTDGSSSESTVSDTPLTIYHLEPELQLPSKLIGPNIIADNMPDLIETYFKHVHKYVPMIHKPQFLKQMASTTNPPSLILLNAMCAVAAKWHKEADGLTGPAGITFYQRAFALIDDHFDAPRVSTIQAIILLIKYQEQHRRSGYFFRPYMFMGMVSRMCDDIGLSRNQGRCIGDSSDIEMRKRTFWVAYIYDLLMSIEQGRKPHFTSNECDQEFPIATSEEGPALEEIINNQNVLIQLSKVMGEIYRLARLTAVRKGKRRSMLEVVEEQGKLFVLHTHLENFLHELPANLAYAPTADVHTYPAEKHQIGD
;
A
#
# COMPACT_ATOMS: atom_id res chain seq x y z
N MET A 1 63.30 -20.33 -8.63
CA MET A 1 62.57 -21.41 -7.92
C MET A 1 61.62 -20.71 -6.96
N LEU A 2 60.32 -20.47 -7.18
CA LEU A 2 59.26 -20.78 -8.16
C LEU A 2 58.24 -19.59 -8.05
N GLN A 3 57.84 -18.90 -9.13
CA GLN A 3 56.49 -18.93 -9.78
C GLN A 3 55.30 -18.55 -8.85
N PHE A 4 54.30 -17.69 -9.15
CA PHE A 4 53.76 -17.00 -10.35
C PHE A 4 52.86 -15.82 -9.88
N PHE A 5 52.74 -14.77 -10.70
CA PHE A 5 51.63 -13.81 -10.70
C PHE A 5 50.39 -14.47 -11.34
N ASP A 6 49.19 -14.23 -10.80
CA ASP A 6 47.90 -14.16 -11.53
C ASP A 6 46.89 -13.44 -10.60
N ALA A 7 46.56 -12.18 -10.87
CA ALA A 7 45.37 -11.77 -11.62
C ALA A 7 44.05 -12.08 -10.87
N VAL A 8 43.56 -11.12 -10.08
CA VAL A 8 42.15 -11.06 -9.66
C VAL A 8 41.45 -10.01 -10.53
N PRO A 9 40.59 -10.39 -11.48
CA PRO A 9 39.70 -9.46 -12.15
C PRO A 9 38.39 -9.26 -11.35
N HIS A 10 37.86 -8.05 -11.47
CA HIS A 10 36.52 -7.55 -11.14
C HIS A 10 35.44 -8.57 -10.70
N THR A 11 34.79 -8.27 -9.57
CA THR A 11 33.33 -8.10 -9.41
C THR A 11 33.02 -7.81 -7.95
N LEU A 12 32.84 -6.53 -7.58
CA LEU A 12 32.13 -6.20 -6.35
C LEU A 12 30.67 -6.61 -6.58
N SER A 13 30.21 -7.65 -5.88
CA SER A 13 28.82 -8.05 -5.95
C SER A 13 27.95 -6.97 -5.31
N ILE A 14 26.87 -6.59 -6.00
CA ILE A 14 25.88 -5.58 -5.56
C ILE A 14 25.23 -5.94 -4.20
N ASN A 15 25.44 -7.16 -3.70
CA ASN A 15 24.93 -7.59 -2.39
C ASN A 15 25.67 -6.97 -1.19
N GLU A 16 26.84 -6.35 -1.34
CA GLU A 16 27.58 -5.81 -0.19
C GLU A 16 27.35 -4.31 0.05
N ILE A 17 27.04 -3.54 -0.98
CA ILE A 17 26.92 -2.07 -0.87
C ILE A 17 25.61 -1.67 -0.15
N GLY A 18 24.55 -2.49 -0.25
CA GLY A 18 23.26 -2.23 0.40
C GLY A 18 23.03 -2.95 1.74
N GLN A 19 23.81 -3.99 2.06
CA GLN A 19 23.63 -4.81 3.26
C GLN A 19 24.54 -4.40 4.42
N GLY A 20 25.71 -3.79 4.14
CA GLY A 20 26.67 -3.38 5.18
C GLY A 20 26.22 -2.22 6.09
N LEU A 21 25.14 -1.51 5.75
CA LEU A 21 24.64 -0.37 6.52
C LEU A 21 23.54 -0.73 7.54
N TYR A 22 23.04 -1.97 7.56
CA TYR A 22 21.89 -2.37 8.40
C TYR A 22 22.22 -3.40 9.47
N VAL A 23 23.46 -3.91 9.52
CA VAL A 23 23.89 -4.88 10.55
C VAL A 23 24.30 -4.18 11.86
N ASP A 24 24.45 -2.85 11.85
CA ASP A 24 24.82 -2.02 13.01
C ASP A 24 23.77 -0.97 13.38
N ASP A 25 22.47 -1.24 13.15
CA ASP A 25 21.39 -0.39 13.67
C ASP A 25 21.31 -0.55 15.21
N ARG A 26 22.22 0.14 15.92
CA ARG A 26 22.10 0.42 17.34
C ARG A 26 20.75 1.12 17.57
N HIS A 27 20.13 0.86 18.72
CA HIS A 27 18.79 1.34 19.11
C HIS A 27 18.63 2.89 19.16
N CYS A 28 19.63 3.66 18.73
CA CYS A 28 19.59 5.11 18.71
C CYS A 28 20.25 5.61 17.42
N ARG A 29 19.45 5.93 16.40
CA ARG A 29 19.90 6.84 15.33
C ARG A 29 20.06 8.23 15.95
N THR A 30 21.30 8.67 16.09
CA THR A 30 21.69 9.99 16.63
C THR A 30 21.43 11.14 15.66
N ASP A 31 20.92 10.87 14.45
CA ASP A 31 20.68 11.89 13.41
C ASP A 31 19.34 12.62 13.59
N ARG A 32 18.86 12.78 14.83
CA ARG A 32 17.82 13.78 15.10
C ARG A 32 18.49 15.14 14.98
N ILE A 33 18.13 15.90 13.95
CA ILE A 33 18.32 17.35 13.96
C ILE A 33 17.74 17.84 15.29
N PRO A 34 18.53 18.45 16.18
CA PRO A 34 18.01 18.98 17.43
C PRO A 34 16.83 19.89 17.10
N SER A 35 15.70 19.60 17.71
CA SER A 35 14.53 20.48 17.66
C SER A 35 14.98 21.87 18.11
N MET A 36 14.80 22.90 17.28
CA MET A 36 15.09 24.31 17.63
C MET A 36 14.29 24.84 18.85
N TYR A 37 13.54 23.97 19.54
CA TYR A 37 12.75 24.29 20.73
C TYR A 37 13.43 23.89 22.05
N GLU A 38 14.72 23.55 22.05
CA GLU A 38 15.50 23.57 23.30
C GLU A 38 15.80 25.03 23.69
N THR A 39 14.96 25.54 24.58
CA THR A 39 15.03 26.91 25.13
C THR A 39 16.25 27.07 26.03
N PRO A 40 17.10 28.09 25.84
CA PRO A 40 17.86 28.67 26.93
C PRO A 40 16.97 29.69 27.65
N SER A 41 16.83 29.45 28.94
CA SER A 41 16.15 30.26 29.95
C SER A 41 16.50 31.74 29.87
N SER A 42 15.46 32.57 29.97
CA SER A 42 15.43 33.98 30.40
C SER A 42 16.33 34.98 29.68
N VAL A 43 15.74 36.04 29.13
CA VAL A 43 16.06 37.45 29.45
C VAL A 43 15.27 38.41 28.49
N PHE A 44 14.56 39.39 29.09
CA PHE A 44 13.84 40.55 28.53
C PHE A 44 12.57 40.31 27.69
N SER A 45 11.58 41.21 27.63
CA SER A 45 10.91 42.17 28.53
C SER A 45 9.77 42.74 27.68
N GLU A 46 8.67 43.10 28.33
CA GLU A 46 7.42 43.63 27.77
C GLU A 46 7.60 44.73 26.71
N LYS A 47 6.70 44.73 25.72
CA LYS A 47 5.86 45.91 25.42
C LYS A 47 4.63 45.53 24.60
N SER A 48 3.52 46.10 25.06
CA SER A 48 2.15 46.01 24.55
C SER A 48 1.92 46.90 23.33
N SER A 49 1.04 46.47 22.43
CA SER A 49 0.06 47.35 21.77
C SER A 49 -1.07 46.55 21.10
N SER A 50 -2.28 46.97 21.43
CA SER A 50 -3.61 46.56 20.97
C SER A 50 -3.91 46.85 19.49
N GLY A 51 -4.81 46.08 18.87
CA GLY A 51 -5.50 46.51 17.63
C GLY A 51 -6.29 45.43 16.89
N THR A 52 -7.53 45.21 17.34
CA THR A 52 -8.78 44.79 16.66
C THR A 52 -8.79 44.10 15.28
N ASP A 53 -9.62 43.05 15.26
CA ASP A 53 -10.15 42.22 14.19
C ASP A 53 -10.78 42.93 12.97
N GLY A 54 -10.73 42.26 11.82
CA GLY A 54 -11.73 42.44 10.76
C GLY A 54 -11.27 42.04 9.35
N SER A 55 -11.58 40.80 8.94
CA SER A 55 -12.11 40.37 7.63
C SER A 55 -11.47 39.08 7.12
N SER A 56 -12.24 37.99 7.21
CA SER A 56 -12.02 36.70 6.56
C SER A 56 -12.33 36.81 5.07
N SER A 57 -11.31 36.69 4.22
CA SER A 57 -11.49 36.40 2.80
C SER A 57 -11.44 34.89 2.60
N GLU A 58 -12.58 34.28 2.29
CA GLU A 58 -12.68 32.91 1.77
C GLU A 58 -11.95 32.84 0.42
N SER A 59 -10.81 32.15 0.39
CA SER A 59 -10.16 31.75 -0.85
C SER A 59 -10.81 30.44 -1.33
N THR A 60 -11.66 30.55 -2.34
CA THR A 60 -12.17 29.43 -3.11
C THR A 60 -11.00 28.66 -3.74
N VAL A 61 -10.83 27.40 -3.35
CA VAL A 61 -9.91 26.47 -4.01
C VAL A 61 -10.48 26.18 -5.39
N SER A 62 -9.80 26.64 -6.43
CA SER A 62 -10.16 26.38 -7.82
C SER A 62 -9.91 24.91 -8.16
N ASP A 63 -10.97 24.15 -8.43
CA ASP A 63 -10.91 22.82 -9.05
C ASP A 63 -10.43 22.95 -10.50
N THR A 64 -9.11 22.87 -10.70
CA THR A 64 -8.54 22.58 -12.02
C THR A 64 -8.55 21.07 -12.24
N PRO A 65 -9.15 20.55 -13.33
CA PRO A 65 -9.11 19.13 -13.62
C PRO A 65 -7.66 18.69 -13.86
N LEU A 66 -7.24 17.62 -13.17
CA LEU A 66 -5.93 17.01 -13.36
C LEU A 66 -5.78 16.61 -14.82
N THR A 67 -4.81 17.21 -15.50
CA THR A 67 -4.48 16.84 -16.88
C THR A 67 -3.89 15.44 -16.85
N ILE A 68 -4.54 14.49 -17.53
CA ILE A 68 -3.98 13.15 -17.77
C ILE A 68 -2.75 13.36 -18.66
N TYR A 69 -1.56 13.36 -18.07
CA TYR A 69 -0.33 13.35 -18.85
C TYR A 69 -0.33 12.10 -19.72
N HIS A 70 -0.24 12.29 -21.04
CA HIS A 70 -0.04 11.19 -21.99
C HIS A 70 1.38 10.67 -21.74
N LEU A 71 1.50 9.67 -20.86
CA LEU A 71 2.78 9.07 -20.51
C LEU A 71 3.34 8.34 -21.72
N GLU A 72 4.62 8.58 -22.04
CA GLU A 72 5.31 7.81 -23.07
C GLU A 72 5.35 6.30 -22.70
N PRO A 73 5.35 5.41 -23.71
CA PRO A 73 5.51 3.98 -23.51
C PRO A 73 6.76 3.67 -22.68
N GLU A 74 6.68 2.64 -21.84
CA GLU A 74 7.80 2.17 -21.01
C GLU A 74 9.04 1.94 -21.89
N LEU A 75 10.19 2.53 -21.52
CA LEU A 75 11.45 2.29 -22.22
C LEU A 75 11.80 0.80 -22.17
N GLN A 76 12.20 0.24 -23.31
CA GLN A 76 12.80 -1.09 -23.34
C GLN A 76 14.17 -1.05 -22.63
N LEU A 77 14.32 -1.88 -21.60
CA LEU A 77 15.51 -1.87 -20.78
C LEU A 77 16.76 -2.40 -21.52
N PRO A 78 17.96 -1.94 -21.14
CA PRO A 78 19.22 -2.53 -21.59
C PRO A 78 19.28 -4.02 -21.23
N SER A 79 19.73 -4.83 -22.18
CA SER A 79 19.85 -6.30 -22.14
C SER A 79 20.64 -6.90 -20.97
N LYS A 80 21.18 -6.08 -20.04
CA LYS A 80 21.97 -6.51 -18.89
C LYS A 80 21.16 -6.89 -17.64
N LEU A 81 19.88 -6.49 -17.54
CA LEU A 81 19.00 -6.95 -16.44
C LEU A 81 18.24 -8.25 -16.79
N ILE A 82 18.41 -8.74 -18.02
CA ILE A 82 17.99 -10.07 -18.48
C ILE A 82 19.11 -11.06 -18.09
N GLY A 83 19.22 -11.35 -16.79
CA GLY A 83 20.05 -12.48 -16.34
C GLY A 83 19.55 -13.78 -16.99
N PRO A 84 20.46 -14.70 -17.36
CA PRO A 84 20.18 -15.81 -18.26
C PRO A 84 19.10 -16.77 -17.71
N ASN A 85 18.07 -16.99 -18.52
CA ASN A 85 17.26 -18.21 -18.70
C ASN A 85 17.07 -19.18 -17.51
N ILE A 86 16.44 -18.69 -16.43
CA ILE A 86 15.54 -19.52 -15.60
C ILE A 86 14.11 -18.92 -15.59
N ILE A 87 13.92 -17.76 -16.24
CA ILE A 87 12.80 -16.83 -15.94
C ILE A 87 11.83 -16.65 -17.13
N ALA A 88 12.13 -17.16 -18.33
CA ALA A 88 11.20 -17.08 -19.45
C ALA A 88 10.13 -18.20 -19.40
N ASP A 89 10.49 -19.42 -18.98
CA ASP A 89 9.63 -20.60 -19.19
C ASP A 89 8.49 -20.74 -18.16
N ASN A 90 8.70 -20.32 -16.90
CA ASN A 90 7.68 -20.44 -15.82
C ASN A 90 6.84 -19.17 -15.59
N MET A 91 7.09 -18.10 -16.34
CA MET A 91 6.40 -16.82 -16.12
C MET A 91 4.87 -16.92 -16.31
N PRO A 92 4.35 -17.59 -17.37
CA PRO A 92 2.90 -17.77 -17.52
C PRO A 92 2.27 -18.50 -16.32
N ASP A 93 2.91 -19.55 -15.83
CA ASP A 93 2.44 -20.35 -14.69
C ASP A 93 2.42 -19.55 -13.39
N LEU A 94 3.42 -18.70 -13.17
CA LEU A 94 3.47 -17.77 -12.04
C LEU A 94 2.36 -16.72 -12.12
N ILE A 95 2.03 -16.23 -13.31
CA ILE A 95 0.92 -15.27 -13.50
C ILE A 95 -0.43 -15.94 -13.23
N GLU A 96 -0.63 -17.19 -13.67
CA GLU A 96 -1.83 -17.95 -13.31
C GLU A 96 -1.92 -18.15 -11.79
N THR A 97 -0.79 -18.50 -11.17
CA THR A 97 -0.66 -18.67 -9.71
C THR A 97 -0.97 -17.39 -8.96
N TYR A 98 -0.56 -16.22 -9.46
CA TYR A 98 -0.91 -14.91 -8.91
C TYR A 98 -2.42 -14.72 -8.87
N PHE A 99 -3.11 -14.91 -10.01
CA PHE A 99 -4.56 -14.74 -10.07
C PHE A 99 -5.31 -15.75 -9.20
N LYS A 100 -4.75 -16.94 -9.01
CA LYS A 100 -5.35 -17.99 -8.18
C LYS A 100 -5.21 -17.73 -6.68
N HIS A 101 -4.06 -17.25 -6.21
CA HIS A 101 -3.75 -17.20 -4.77
C HIS A 101 -3.59 -15.79 -4.20
N VAL A 102 -3.06 -14.83 -4.96
CA VAL A 102 -2.76 -13.47 -4.47
C VAL A 102 -3.89 -12.52 -4.78
N HIS A 103 -4.42 -12.56 -6.00
CA HIS A 103 -5.40 -11.60 -6.49
C HIS A 103 -6.70 -11.60 -5.67
N LYS A 104 -7.08 -12.72 -5.07
CA LYS A 104 -8.24 -12.83 -4.16
C LYS A 104 -8.19 -11.85 -2.98
N TYR A 105 -6.98 -11.54 -2.49
CA TYR A 105 -6.75 -10.66 -1.34
C TYR A 105 -6.28 -9.27 -1.75
N VAL A 106 -5.79 -9.13 -2.98
CA VAL A 106 -5.21 -7.89 -3.52
C VAL A 106 -5.74 -7.66 -4.94
N PRO A 107 -7.07 -7.45 -5.13
CA PRO A 107 -7.70 -7.46 -6.45
C PRO A 107 -7.53 -6.13 -7.21
N MET A 108 -6.29 -5.70 -7.45
CA MET A 108 -5.99 -4.42 -8.11
C MET A 108 -6.03 -4.49 -9.64
N ILE A 109 -5.65 -5.64 -10.19
CA ILE A 109 -5.36 -5.81 -11.62
C ILE A 109 -6.60 -6.30 -12.37
N HIS A 110 -7.00 -5.63 -13.45
CA HIS A 110 -8.09 -6.10 -14.30
C HIS A 110 -7.64 -7.32 -15.13
N LYS A 111 -8.02 -8.52 -14.68
CA LYS A 111 -7.50 -9.80 -15.23
C LYS A 111 -7.70 -9.95 -16.74
N PRO A 112 -8.90 -9.71 -17.33
CA PRO A 112 -9.10 -9.87 -18.78
C PRO A 112 -8.18 -8.96 -19.61
N GLN A 113 -8.04 -7.71 -19.19
CA GLN A 113 -7.16 -6.74 -19.87
C GLN A 113 -5.68 -7.10 -19.73
N PHE A 114 -5.25 -7.53 -18.54
CA PHE A 114 -3.88 -7.96 -18.32
C PHE A 114 -3.50 -9.17 -19.19
N LEU A 115 -4.40 -10.16 -19.32
CA LEU A 115 -4.16 -11.32 -20.19
C LEU A 115 -4.14 -10.94 -21.68
N LYS A 116 -4.96 -9.98 -22.11
CA LYS A 116 -4.87 -9.40 -23.47
C LYS A 116 -3.52 -8.72 -23.70
N GLN A 117 -3.00 -7.98 -22.72
CA GLN A 117 -1.68 -7.35 -22.79
C GLN A 117 -0.55 -8.38 -22.87
N MET A 118 -0.62 -9.47 -22.10
CA MET A 118 0.37 -10.56 -22.15
C MET A 118 0.51 -11.20 -23.55
N ALA A 119 -0.56 -11.19 -24.35
CA ALA A 119 -0.54 -11.69 -25.73
C ALA A 119 -0.17 -10.60 -26.77
N SER A 120 -0.01 -9.34 -26.35
CA SER A 120 0.22 -8.20 -27.23
C SER A 120 1.70 -7.88 -27.37
N THR A 121 2.17 -7.76 -28.62
CA THR A 121 3.53 -7.27 -28.91
C THR A 121 3.60 -5.73 -28.89
N THR A 122 2.47 -5.04 -29.07
CA THR A 122 2.43 -3.57 -29.20
C THR A 122 2.14 -2.86 -27.88
N ASN A 123 1.46 -3.53 -26.95
CA ASN A 123 1.13 -2.99 -25.63
C ASN A 123 1.31 -4.07 -24.55
N PRO A 124 2.55 -4.49 -24.28
CA PRO A 124 2.84 -5.49 -23.25
C PRO A 124 2.60 -4.93 -21.84
N PRO A 125 2.43 -5.79 -20.82
CA PRO A 125 2.31 -5.33 -19.45
C PRO A 125 3.60 -4.67 -18.96
N SER A 126 3.44 -3.78 -17.99
CA SER A 126 4.54 -3.10 -17.32
C SER A 126 5.54 -4.09 -16.71
N LEU A 127 6.83 -3.93 -17.00
CA LEU A 127 7.86 -4.87 -16.54
C LEU A 127 8.02 -4.91 -15.03
N ILE A 128 7.90 -3.74 -14.36
CA ILE A 128 7.97 -3.66 -12.90
C ILE A 128 6.79 -4.42 -12.27
N LEU A 129 5.60 -4.29 -12.83
CA LEU A 129 4.39 -4.99 -12.38
C LEU A 129 4.52 -6.50 -12.60
N LEU A 130 4.97 -6.92 -13.78
CA LEU A 130 5.14 -8.33 -14.14
C LEU A 130 6.11 -9.05 -13.20
N ASN A 131 7.27 -8.43 -12.91
CA ASN A 131 8.22 -8.96 -11.94
C ASN A 131 7.62 -9.00 -10.52
N ALA A 132 6.90 -7.95 -10.10
CA ALA A 132 6.28 -7.91 -8.77
C ALA A 132 5.20 -9.01 -8.60
N MET A 133 4.39 -9.26 -9.62
CA MET A 133 3.40 -10.36 -9.65
C MET A 133 4.09 -11.73 -9.54
N CYS A 134 5.16 -11.97 -10.30
CA CYS A 134 5.93 -13.20 -10.23
C CYS A 134 6.58 -13.40 -8.85
N ALA A 135 7.10 -12.33 -8.23
CA ALA A 135 7.74 -12.37 -6.93
C ALA A 135 6.79 -12.91 -5.84
N VAL A 136 5.58 -12.37 -5.76
CA VAL A 136 4.59 -12.79 -4.75
C VAL A 136 3.98 -14.16 -5.06
N ALA A 137 3.85 -14.53 -6.34
CA ALA A 137 3.28 -15.80 -6.74
C ALA A 137 4.24 -16.99 -6.52
N ALA A 138 5.54 -16.74 -6.57
CA ALA A 138 6.58 -17.77 -6.44
C ALA A 138 6.45 -18.62 -5.18
N LYS A 139 5.87 -18.09 -4.09
CA LYS A 139 5.60 -18.84 -2.86
C LYS A 139 4.77 -20.12 -3.09
N TRP A 140 3.90 -20.13 -4.09
CA TRP A 140 3.01 -21.27 -4.39
C TRP A 140 3.50 -22.12 -5.57
N HIS A 141 4.70 -21.84 -6.10
CA HIS A 141 5.27 -22.59 -7.21
C HIS A 141 6.22 -23.69 -6.70
N LYS A 142 6.06 -24.92 -7.21
CA LYS A 142 6.75 -26.12 -6.71
C LYS A 142 8.28 -26.08 -6.82
N GLU A 143 8.81 -25.34 -7.78
CA GLU A 143 10.26 -25.19 -7.99
C GLU A 143 10.92 -24.14 -7.08
N ALA A 144 10.17 -23.48 -6.21
CA ALA A 144 10.70 -22.52 -5.25
C ALA A 144 11.62 -23.16 -4.20
N ASP A 145 11.50 -24.47 -3.97
CA ASP A 145 12.22 -25.21 -2.91
C ASP A 145 13.69 -25.52 -3.22
N GLY A 146 14.23 -25.08 -4.37
CA GLY A 146 15.60 -25.37 -4.80
C GLY A 146 16.56 -24.17 -4.92
N LEU A 147 16.07 -22.94 -4.78
CA LEU A 147 16.89 -21.73 -4.96
C LEU A 147 17.52 -21.29 -3.62
N THR A 148 18.77 -20.81 -3.65
CA THR A 148 19.50 -20.27 -2.49
C THR A 148 18.94 -18.92 -2.05
N GLY A 149 17.71 -18.91 -1.52
CA GLY A 149 17.04 -17.71 -1.02
C GLY A 149 15.53 -17.86 -0.97
N PRO A 150 14.80 -16.88 -0.43
CA PRO A 150 13.35 -16.91 -0.42
C PRO A 150 12.78 -17.03 -1.84
N ALA A 151 11.70 -17.80 -2.00
CA ALA A 151 10.96 -17.91 -3.25
C ALA A 151 10.74 -16.52 -3.89
N GLY A 152 10.95 -16.40 -5.19
CA GLY A 152 10.68 -15.15 -5.91
C GLY A 152 11.64 -13.99 -5.65
N ILE A 153 12.74 -14.19 -4.90
CA ILE A 153 13.66 -13.10 -4.53
C ILE A 153 14.29 -12.41 -5.76
N THR A 154 14.61 -13.17 -6.82
CA THR A 154 15.15 -12.61 -8.06
C THR A 154 14.15 -11.66 -8.73
N PHE A 155 12.88 -12.03 -8.76
CA PHE A 155 11.81 -11.18 -9.30
C PHE A 155 11.60 -9.93 -8.43
N TYR A 156 11.64 -10.09 -7.11
CA TYR A 156 11.57 -8.96 -6.18
C TYR A 156 12.72 -7.98 -6.41
N GLN A 157 13.96 -8.47 -6.55
CA GLN A 157 15.13 -7.63 -6.79
C GLN A 157 15.06 -6.90 -8.15
N ARG A 158 14.55 -7.56 -9.19
CA ARG A 158 14.33 -6.94 -10.51
C ARG A 158 13.28 -5.84 -10.43
N ALA A 159 12.11 -6.12 -9.86
CA ALA A 159 11.08 -5.11 -9.67
C ALA A 159 11.56 -3.95 -8.79
N PHE A 160 12.33 -4.22 -7.73
CA PHE A 160 12.91 -3.19 -6.87
C PHE A 160 13.92 -2.30 -7.61
N ALA A 161 14.77 -2.88 -8.46
CA ALA A 161 15.72 -2.12 -9.27
C ALA A 161 15.02 -1.20 -10.30
N LEU A 162 13.86 -1.61 -10.79
CA LEU A 162 13.05 -0.83 -11.74
C LEU A 162 12.32 0.34 -11.09
N ILE A 163 12.24 0.43 -9.76
CA ILE A 163 11.54 1.54 -9.09
C ILE A 163 12.16 2.89 -9.50
N ASP A 164 13.50 2.96 -9.58
CA ASP A 164 14.20 4.21 -9.88
C ASP A 164 13.82 4.77 -11.25
N ASP A 165 13.77 3.88 -12.26
CA ASP A 165 13.38 4.20 -13.64
C ASP A 165 11.92 4.68 -13.76
N HIS A 166 11.08 4.42 -12.75
CA HIS A 166 9.65 4.75 -12.76
C HIS A 166 9.29 5.91 -11.82
N PHE A 167 10.27 6.60 -11.23
CA PHE A 167 10.03 7.74 -10.34
C PHE A 167 9.63 9.02 -11.07
N ASP A 168 10.09 9.21 -12.30
CA ASP A 168 9.88 10.47 -13.02
C ASP A 168 8.42 10.75 -13.38
N ALA A 169 7.59 9.70 -13.44
CA ALA A 169 6.18 9.85 -13.78
C ALA A 169 5.31 8.78 -13.10
N PRO A 170 4.33 9.18 -12.27
CA PRO A 170 3.48 8.24 -11.55
C PRO A 170 2.56 7.49 -12.50
N ARG A 171 2.53 6.16 -12.35
CA ARG A 171 1.71 5.24 -13.14
C ARG A 171 0.95 4.29 -12.22
N VAL A 172 -0.23 3.85 -12.66
CA VAL A 172 -1.03 2.84 -11.94
C VAL A 172 -0.25 1.53 -11.79
N SER A 173 0.47 1.11 -12.83
CA SER A 173 1.31 -0.08 -12.79
C SER A 173 2.43 -0.01 -11.74
N THR A 174 3.08 1.14 -11.59
CA THR A 174 4.12 1.38 -10.58
C THR A 174 3.53 1.30 -9.16
N ILE A 175 2.36 1.91 -8.94
CA ILE A 175 1.64 1.82 -7.66
C ILE A 175 1.30 0.35 -7.33
N GLN A 176 0.70 -0.36 -8.27
CA GLN A 176 0.36 -1.78 -8.13
C GLN A 176 1.60 -2.62 -7.82
N ALA A 177 2.71 -2.37 -8.53
CA ALA A 177 3.96 -3.09 -8.32
C ALA A 177 4.53 -2.85 -6.91
N ILE A 178 4.57 -1.60 -6.45
CA ILE A 178 5.08 -1.26 -5.11
C ILE A 178 4.22 -1.92 -4.01
N ILE A 179 2.89 -1.94 -4.17
CA ILE A 179 2.00 -2.65 -3.23
C ILE A 179 2.30 -4.16 -3.22
N LEU A 180 2.57 -4.77 -4.39
CA LEU A 180 2.98 -6.18 -4.45
C LEU A 180 4.38 -6.41 -3.84
N LEU A 181 5.29 -5.45 -3.92
CA LEU A 181 6.58 -5.52 -3.22
C LEU A 181 6.39 -5.45 -1.69
N ILE A 182 5.47 -4.62 -1.21
CA ILE A 182 5.05 -4.62 0.21
C ILE A 182 4.51 -6.01 0.58
N LYS A 183 3.62 -6.58 -0.24
CA LYS A 183 3.06 -7.92 -0.02
C LYS A 183 4.14 -9.02 0.01
N TYR A 184 5.15 -8.93 -0.85
CA TYR A 184 6.28 -9.85 -0.83
C TYR A 184 7.05 -9.76 0.50
N GLN A 185 7.28 -8.55 1.01
CA GLN A 185 7.95 -8.36 2.29
C GLN A 185 7.12 -8.90 3.46
N GLU A 186 5.78 -8.84 3.37
CA GLU A 186 4.87 -9.42 4.37
C GLU A 186 5.00 -10.96 4.40
N GLN A 187 5.14 -11.59 3.23
CA GLN A 187 5.36 -13.04 3.09
C GLN A 187 6.74 -13.47 3.60
N HIS A 188 7.75 -12.62 3.44
CA HIS A 188 9.15 -12.90 3.78
C HIS A 188 9.71 -11.81 4.71
N ARG A 189 9.18 -11.75 5.94
CA ARG A 189 9.56 -10.74 6.94
C ARG A 189 11.05 -10.82 7.27
N ARG A 190 11.76 -9.70 7.09
CA ARG A 190 13.19 -9.52 7.42
C ARG A 190 13.34 -8.50 8.55
N SER A 191 14.53 -8.42 9.15
CA SER A 191 14.83 -7.32 10.08
C SER A 191 14.61 -5.97 9.40
N GLY A 192 14.04 -5.00 10.12
CA GLY A 192 13.62 -3.73 9.55
C GLY A 192 12.40 -3.82 8.62
N TYR A 193 11.66 -4.94 8.63
CA TYR A 193 10.45 -5.16 7.83
C TYR A 193 9.48 -3.99 7.91
N PHE A 194 9.31 -3.30 9.05
CA PHE A 194 8.32 -2.22 9.13
C PHE A 194 8.75 -0.91 8.44
N PHE A 195 10.05 -0.64 8.33
CA PHE A 195 10.53 0.65 7.82
C PHE A 195 10.44 0.74 6.30
N ARG A 196 10.83 -0.31 5.57
CA ARG A 196 10.86 -0.28 4.10
C ARG A 196 9.45 -0.23 3.45
N PRO A 197 8.49 -1.10 3.80
CA PRO A 197 7.09 -0.97 3.42
C PRO A 197 6.50 0.39 3.76
N TYR A 198 6.84 0.96 4.92
CA TYR A 198 6.33 2.29 5.26
C TYR A 198 6.82 3.37 4.29
N MET A 199 8.09 3.34 3.88
CA MET A 199 8.61 4.23 2.85
C MET A 199 7.93 4.00 1.50
N PHE A 200 7.72 2.74 1.12
CA PHE A 200 6.97 2.36 -0.09
C PHE A 200 5.51 2.84 -0.04
N MET A 201 4.86 2.77 1.11
CA MET A 201 3.49 3.25 1.29
C MET A 201 3.43 4.77 1.17
N GLY A 202 4.43 5.49 1.69
CA GLY A 202 4.56 6.93 1.47
C GLY A 202 4.75 7.30 -0.01
N MET A 203 5.48 6.50 -0.78
CA MET A 203 5.60 6.67 -2.24
C MET A 203 4.27 6.42 -2.94
N VAL A 204 3.60 5.30 -2.61
CA VAL A 204 2.29 4.96 -3.17
C VAL A 204 1.26 6.06 -2.89
N SER A 205 1.23 6.60 -1.67
CA SER A 205 0.33 7.70 -1.31
C SER A 205 0.54 8.93 -2.19
N ARG A 206 1.78 9.37 -2.39
CA ARG A 206 2.09 10.53 -3.24
C ARG A 206 1.71 10.26 -4.71
N MET A 207 2.05 9.09 -5.23
CA MET A 207 1.69 8.72 -6.60
C MET A 207 0.17 8.64 -6.81
N CYS A 208 -0.58 8.16 -5.81
CA CYS A 208 -2.05 8.16 -5.83
C CYS A 208 -2.61 9.58 -5.91
N ASP A 209 -2.04 10.51 -5.13
CA ASP A 209 -2.47 11.91 -5.12
C ASP A 209 -2.12 12.61 -6.45
N ASP A 210 -0.92 12.39 -6.98
CA ASP A 210 -0.44 13.01 -8.23
C ASP A 210 -1.33 12.66 -9.44
N ILE A 211 -1.82 11.42 -9.52
CA ILE A 211 -2.72 10.98 -10.61
C ILE A 211 -4.21 10.99 -10.20
N GLY A 212 -4.52 11.52 -9.02
CA GLY A 212 -5.88 11.75 -8.53
C GLY A 212 -6.70 10.48 -8.26
N LEU A 213 -6.08 9.38 -7.81
CA LEU A 213 -6.78 8.11 -7.56
C LEU A 213 -7.76 8.15 -6.37
N SER A 214 -7.58 9.10 -5.45
CA SER A 214 -8.42 9.25 -4.24
C SER A 214 -9.72 10.00 -4.48
N ARG A 215 -9.87 10.63 -5.65
CA ARG A 215 -10.99 11.53 -5.97
C ARG A 215 -11.89 10.91 -7.01
N ASN A 216 -13.20 11.08 -6.85
CA ASN A 216 -14.13 10.78 -7.94
C ASN A 216 -13.94 11.80 -9.06
N GLN A 217 -13.32 11.37 -10.15
CA GLN A 217 -13.09 12.21 -11.34
C GLN A 217 -14.35 12.32 -12.23
N GLY A 218 -15.51 11.86 -11.76
CA GLY A 218 -16.79 11.93 -12.48
C GLY A 218 -16.81 11.01 -13.70
N ARG A 219 -17.33 11.50 -14.84
CA ARG A 219 -17.26 10.78 -16.12
C ARG A 219 -15.82 10.81 -16.64
N CYS A 220 -14.96 9.94 -16.10
CA CYS A 220 -13.65 9.69 -16.68
C CYS A 220 -13.81 9.32 -18.15
N ILE A 221 -13.03 9.99 -19.01
CA ILE A 221 -12.87 9.59 -20.42
C ILE A 221 -11.87 8.43 -20.41
N GLY A 222 -12.34 7.21 -20.59
CA GLY A 222 -11.51 6.00 -20.61
C GLY A 222 -12.35 4.73 -20.71
N ASP A 223 -11.69 3.62 -21.03
CA ASP A 223 -12.35 2.31 -21.06
C ASP A 223 -12.85 1.94 -19.67
N SER A 224 -14.02 1.30 -19.59
CA SER A 224 -14.62 0.86 -18.32
C SER A 224 -13.64 0.06 -17.45
N SER A 225 -12.83 -0.79 -18.08
CA SER A 225 -11.79 -1.58 -17.41
C SER A 225 -10.68 -0.73 -16.77
N ASP A 226 -10.24 0.35 -17.42
CA ASP A 226 -9.20 1.24 -16.87
C ASP A 226 -9.72 2.04 -15.68
N ILE A 227 -10.97 2.50 -15.75
CA ILE A 227 -11.64 3.21 -14.66
C ILE A 227 -11.73 2.29 -13.44
N GLU A 228 -12.24 1.07 -13.63
CA GLU A 228 -12.40 0.12 -12.52
C GLU A 228 -11.05 -0.36 -11.97
N MET A 229 -10.03 -0.54 -12.81
CA MET A 229 -8.66 -0.85 -12.37
C MET A 229 -8.07 0.25 -11.47
N ARG A 230 -8.29 1.52 -11.80
CA ARG A 230 -7.87 2.67 -10.99
C ARG A 230 -8.56 2.68 -9.63
N LYS A 231 -9.88 2.49 -9.59
CA LYS A 231 -10.66 2.38 -8.34
C LYS A 231 -10.13 1.27 -7.45
N ARG A 232 -9.94 0.07 -8.02
CA ARG A 232 -9.42 -1.10 -7.28
C ARG A 232 -8.02 -0.86 -6.71
N THR A 233 -7.15 -0.25 -7.51
CA THR A 233 -5.78 0.08 -7.08
C THR A 233 -5.78 1.05 -5.91
N PHE A 234 -6.59 2.12 -5.99
CA PHE A 234 -6.74 3.07 -4.89
C PHE A 234 -7.19 2.39 -3.60
N TRP A 235 -8.27 1.62 -3.67
CA TRP A 235 -8.86 1.05 -2.46
C TRP A 235 -7.98 -0.01 -1.80
N VAL A 236 -7.22 -0.76 -2.59
CA VAL A 236 -6.19 -1.64 -2.03
C VAL A 236 -5.08 -0.81 -1.36
N ALA A 237 -4.62 0.28 -1.97
CA ALA A 237 -3.64 1.17 -1.36
C ALA A 237 -4.14 1.75 -0.03
N TYR A 238 -5.40 2.17 0.03
CA TYR A 238 -6.07 2.68 1.24
C TYR A 238 -6.07 1.63 2.36
N ILE A 239 -6.46 0.39 2.05
CA ILE A 239 -6.50 -0.71 3.03
C ILE A 239 -5.09 -1.02 3.55
N TYR A 240 -4.09 -1.14 2.66
CA TYR A 240 -2.71 -1.40 3.07
C TYR A 240 -2.15 -0.30 3.96
N ASP A 241 -2.36 0.96 3.60
CA ASP A 241 -1.93 2.11 4.39
C ASP A 241 -2.52 2.09 5.79
N LEU A 242 -3.84 1.84 5.90
CA LEU A 242 -4.52 1.77 7.18
C LEU A 242 -4.00 0.62 8.04
N LEU A 243 -3.99 -0.61 7.52
CA LEU A 243 -3.60 -1.80 8.27
C LEU A 243 -2.15 -1.71 8.76
N MET A 244 -1.25 -1.27 7.88
CA MET A 244 0.15 -1.05 8.25
C MET A 244 0.31 0.06 9.29
N SER A 245 -0.45 1.14 9.17
CA SER A 245 -0.41 2.24 10.12
C SER A 245 -0.89 1.80 11.50
N ILE A 246 -1.95 1.00 11.57
CA ILE A 246 -2.45 0.39 12.81
C ILE A 246 -1.36 -0.47 13.44
N GLU A 247 -0.77 -1.40 12.69
CA GLU A 247 0.28 -2.31 13.18
C GLU A 247 1.50 -1.55 13.72
N GLN A 248 1.83 -0.42 13.11
CA GLN A 248 3.02 0.38 13.45
C GLN A 248 2.75 1.54 14.42
N GLY A 249 1.49 1.78 14.82
CA GLY A 249 1.14 2.92 15.67
C GLY A 249 1.24 4.29 14.98
N ARG A 250 1.27 4.34 13.65
CA ARG A 250 1.50 5.56 12.86
C ARG A 250 0.20 6.19 12.39
N LYS A 251 0.25 7.45 11.96
CA LYS A 251 -0.89 8.08 11.26
C LYS A 251 -0.93 7.49 9.83
N PRO A 252 -2.09 7.00 9.35
CA PRO A 252 -2.27 6.70 7.94
C PRO A 252 -2.02 7.93 7.06
N HIS A 253 -1.56 7.71 5.84
CA HIS A 253 -1.45 8.74 4.82
C HIS A 253 -2.82 9.14 4.29
N PHE A 254 -3.71 8.17 4.07
CA PHE A 254 -5.08 8.43 3.61
C PHE A 254 -6.06 8.57 4.78
N THR A 255 -6.96 9.54 4.69
CA THR A 255 -8.07 9.71 5.63
C THR A 255 -9.39 9.45 4.91
N SER A 256 -10.28 8.68 5.54
CA SER A 256 -11.65 8.40 5.08
C SER A 256 -12.41 9.63 4.54
N ASN A 257 -12.27 10.77 5.22
CA ASN A 257 -12.97 12.03 4.91
C ASN A 257 -12.35 12.83 3.75
N GLU A 258 -11.14 12.47 3.32
CA GLU A 258 -10.40 13.14 2.24
C GLU A 258 -10.50 12.35 0.92
N CYS A 259 -11.19 11.20 0.93
CA CYS A 259 -11.27 10.28 -0.19
C CYS A 259 -12.72 10.14 -0.68
N ASP A 260 -12.97 10.66 -1.89
CA ASP A 260 -14.29 10.68 -2.52
C ASP A 260 -14.48 9.58 -3.57
N GLN A 261 -13.48 8.72 -3.76
CA GLN A 261 -13.51 7.65 -4.76
C GLN A 261 -14.71 6.71 -4.57
N GLU A 262 -15.37 6.35 -5.67
CA GLU A 262 -16.45 5.35 -5.67
C GLU A 262 -15.93 3.93 -5.42
N PHE A 263 -16.80 3.05 -4.91
CA PHE A 263 -16.48 1.63 -4.80
C PHE A 263 -16.35 0.97 -6.18
N PRO A 264 -15.40 0.03 -6.34
CA PRO A 264 -15.22 -0.68 -7.60
C PRO A 264 -16.38 -1.63 -7.89
N ILE A 265 -16.62 -1.84 -9.18
CA ILE A 265 -17.61 -2.78 -9.70
C ILE A 265 -16.94 -3.77 -10.66
N ALA A 266 -17.58 -4.92 -10.85
CA ALA A 266 -17.19 -5.87 -11.89
C ALA A 266 -17.53 -5.31 -13.27
N THR A 267 -16.63 -5.51 -14.23
CA THR A 267 -16.92 -5.18 -15.63
C THR A 267 -17.66 -6.32 -16.31
N SER A 268 -18.27 -6.05 -17.47
CA SER A 268 -18.98 -7.07 -18.25
C SER A 268 -18.10 -8.21 -18.76
N GLU A 269 -16.77 -8.01 -18.81
CA GLU A 269 -15.81 -9.04 -19.23
C GLU A 269 -15.42 -9.99 -18.09
N GLU A 270 -15.84 -9.71 -16.86
CA GLU A 270 -15.47 -10.46 -15.67
C GLU A 270 -16.59 -11.42 -15.26
N GLY A 271 -16.24 -12.70 -15.09
CA GLY A 271 -17.20 -13.71 -14.66
C GLY A 271 -17.57 -13.60 -13.17
N PRO A 272 -18.55 -14.40 -12.71
CA PRO A 272 -19.12 -14.31 -11.36
C PRO A 272 -18.08 -14.51 -10.24
N ALA A 273 -17.03 -15.30 -10.46
CA ALA A 273 -15.98 -15.49 -9.47
C ALA A 273 -15.13 -14.22 -9.22
N LEU A 274 -14.91 -13.39 -10.25
CA LEU A 274 -14.21 -12.11 -10.08
C LEU A 274 -15.13 -11.07 -9.46
N GLU A 275 -16.41 -11.08 -9.83
CA GLU A 275 -17.43 -10.24 -9.21
C GLU A 275 -17.55 -10.50 -7.70
N GLU A 276 -17.55 -11.76 -7.28
CA GLU A 276 -17.52 -12.13 -5.86
C GLU A 276 -16.28 -11.56 -5.13
N ILE A 277 -15.09 -11.65 -5.75
CA ILE A 277 -13.86 -11.08 -5.17
C ILE A 277 -13.98 -9.56 -5.00
N ILE A 278 -14.55 -8.85 -5.98
CA ILE A 278 -14.76 -7.40 -5.93
C ILE A 278 -15.78 -7.04 -4.83
N ASN A 279 -16.87 -7.80 -4.72
CA ASN A 279 -17.87 -7.60 -3.67
C ASN A 279 -17.27 -7.82 -2.27
N ASN A 280 -16.48 -8.88 -2.09
CA ASN A 280 -15.76 -9.14 -0.84
C ASN A 280 -14.78 -8.00 -0.51
N GLN A 281 -14.11 -7.44 -1.52
CA GLN A 281 -13.25 -6.28 -1.34
C GLN A 281 -14.05 -5.03 -0.93
N ASN A 282 -15.24 -4.81 -1.49
CA ASN A 282 -16.12 -3.69 -1.10
C ASN A 282 -16.53 -3.77 0.38
N VAL A 283 -16.84 -4.98 0.87
CA VAL A 283 -17.10 -5.20 2.30
C VAL A 283 -15.86 -4.85 3.14
N LEU A 284 -14.67 -5.26 2.71
CA LEU A 284 -13.42 -4.94 3.39
C LEU A 284 -13.11 -3.42 3.38
N ILE A 285 -13.43 -2.72 2.29
CA ILE A 285 -13.28 -1.27 2.20
C ILE A 285 -14.16 -0.58 3.24
N GLN A 286 -15.44 -0.97 3.33
CA GLN A 286 -16.38 -0.39 4.31
C GLN A 286 -15.91 -0.63 5.75
N LEU A 287 -15.49 -1.87 6.07
CA LEU A 287 -14.91 -2.18 7.37
C LEU A 287 -13.67 -1.34 7.65
N SER A 288 -12.81 -1.14 6.65
CA SER A 288 -11.59 -0.34 6.77
C SER A 288 -11.90 1.13 7.03
N LYS A 289 -12.98 1.69 6.46
CA LYS A 289 -13.43 3.07 6.79
C LYS A 289 -13.85 3.19 8.26
N VAL A 290 -14.62 2.23 8.78
CA VAL A 290 -15.01 2.20 10.21
C VAL A 290 -13.78 2.04 11.10
N MET A 291 -12.89 1.11 10.75
CA MET A 291 -11.65 0.84 11.48
C MET A 291 -10.72 2.07 11.50
N GLY A 292 -10.64 2.83 10.41
CA GLY A 292 -9.89 4.08 10.32
C GLY A 292 -10.36 5.14 11.30
N GLU A 293 -11.69 5.31 11.44
CA GLU A 293 -12.24 6.26 12.41
C GLU A 293 -12.00 5.83 13.87
N ILE A 294 -12.19 4.54 14.17
CA ILE A 294 -11.88 3.98 15.50
C ILE A 294 -10.42 4.23 15.83
N TYR A 295 -9.52 3.93 14.88
CA TYR A 295 -8.09 4.10 15.07
C TYR A 295 -7.70 5.58 15.27
N ARG A 296 -8.31 6.49 14.50
CA ARG A 296 -8.13 7.94 14.66
C ARG A 296 -8.51 8.40 16.06
N LEU A 297 -9.65 7.95 16.60
CA LEU A 297 -10.06 8.27 17.98
C LEU A 297 -9.11 7.67 19.02
N ALA A 298 -8.71 6.40 18.86
CA ALA A 298 -7.77 5.74 19.76
C ALA A 298 -6.41 6.47 19.84
N ARG A 299 -5.92 6.97 18.71
CA ARG A 299 -4.68 7.78 18.68
C ARG A 299 -4.86 9.14 19.37
N LEU A 300 -5.99 9.81 19.16
CA LEU A 300 -6.26 11.10 19.82
C LEU A 300 -6.34 10.96 21.33
N THR A 301 -6.97 9.91 21.84
CA THR A 301 -7.05 9.64 23.28
C THR A 301 -5.69 9.26 23.87
N ALA A 302 -4.88 8.49 23.13
CA ALA A 302 -3.51 8.14 23.56
C ALA A 302 -2.60 9.37 23.73
N VAL A 303 -2.63 10.32 22.79
CA VAL A 303 -1.84 11.58 22.86
C VAL A 303 -2.28 12.46 24.04
N ARG A 304 -3.53 12.35 24.48
CA ARG A 304 -4.09 13.11 25.60
C ARG A 304 -3.94 12.43 26.96
N LYS A 305 -3.39 11.21 27.01
CA LYS A 305 -3.21 10.46 28.26
C LYS A 305 -2.41 11.30 29.27
N GLY A 306 -3.04 11.65 30.40
CA GLY A 306 -2.46 12.50 31.44
C GLY A 306 -2.86 13.97 31.42
N LYS A 307 -3.62 14.44 30.41
CA LYS A 307 -4.20 15.80 30.39
C LYS A 307 -5.61 15.79 30.98
N ARG A 308 -5.97 16.86 31.71
CA ARG A 308 -7.31 17.02 32.27
C ARG A 308 -8.29 17.33 31.13
N ARG A 309 -9.36 16.53 31.04
CA ARG A 309 -10.42 16.69 30.04
C ARG A 309 -11.43 17.74 30.50
N SER A 310 -11.90 18.58 29.57
CA SER A 310 -13.05 19.45 29.80
C SER A 310 -14.36 18.65 29.69
N MET A 311 -15.45 19.15 30.27
CA MET A 311 -16.77 18.51 30.17
C MET A 311 -17.26 18.45 28.71
N LEU A 312 -17.03 19.51 27.92
CA LEU A 312 -17.41 19.57 26.51
C LEU A 312 -16.68 18.52 25.68
N GLU A 313 -15.37 18.34 25.90
CA GLU A 313 -14.58 17.32 25.21
C GLU A 313 -15.09 15.90 25.49
N VAL A 314 -15.48 15.62 26.74
CA VAL A 314 -16.03 14.30 27.12
C VAL A 314 -17.33 14.02 26.38
N VAL A 315 -18.22 15.01 26.30
CA VAL A 315 -19.51 14.88 25.58
C VAL A 315 -19.27 14.67 24.08
N GLU A 316 -18.36 15.42 23.48
CA GLU A 316 -18.01 15.26 22.05
C GLU A 316 -17.40 13.87 21.75
N GLU A 317 -16.50 13.39 22.60
CA GLU A 317 -15.90 12.06 22.49
C GLU A 317 -16.95 10.95 22.62
N GLN A 318 -17.89 11.07 23.57
CA GLN A 318 -19.00 10.14 23.73
C GLN A 318 -19.93 10.13 22.51
N GLY A 319 -20.23 11.30 21.95
CA GLY A 319 -21.01 11.40 20.71
C GLY A 319 -20.33 10.69 19.54
N LYS A 320 -19.02 10.88 19.36
CA LYS A 320 -18.24 10.18 18.32
C LYS A 320 -18.22 8.67 18.52
N LEU A 321 -18.08 8.20 19.76
CA LEU A 321 -18.13 6.78 20.09
C LEU A 321 -19.50 6.17 19.78
N PHE A 322 -20.58 6.87 20.10
CA PHE A 322 -21.94 6.42 19.77
C PHE A 322 -22.14 6.27 18.26
N VAL A 323 -21.74 7.28 17.47
CA VAL A 323 -21.81 7.23 16.00
C VAL A 323 -21.02 6.03 15.44
N LEU A 324 -19.82 5.76 15.96
CA LEU A 324 -19.04 4.61 15.52
C LEU A 324 -19.67 3.28 15.88
N HIS A 325 -20.27 3.17 17.05
CA HIS A 325 -21.00 1.98 17.46
C HIS A 325 -22.16 1.71 16.51
N THR A 326 -22.98 2.73 16.21
CA THR A 326 -24.08 2.63 15.24
C THR A 326 -23.59 2.26 13.84
N HIS A 327 -22.51 2.86 13.34
CA HIS A 327 -21.93 2.49 12.04
C HIS A 327 -21.47 1.03 12.00
N LEU A 328 -20.86 0.53 13.08
CA LEU A 328 -20.42 -0.85 13.16
C LEU A 328 -21.61 -1.82 13.22
N GLU A 329 -22.65 -1.51 13.97
CA GLU A 329 -23.88 -2.31 14.02
C GLU A 329 -24.57 -2.36 12.65
N ASN A 330 -24.71 -1.22 11.98
CA ASN A 330 -25.27 -1.15 10.63
C ASN A 330 -24.45 -1.97 9.64
N PHE A 331 -23.11 -1.84 9.68
CA PHE A 331 -22.22 -2.65 8.84
C PHE A 331 -22.44 -4.15 9.09
N LEU A 332 -22.53 -4.59 10.34
CA LEU A 332 -22.79 -5.99 10.68
C LEU A 332 -24.15 -6.49 10.17
N HIS A 333 -25.18 -5.64 10.19
CA HIS A 333 -26.50 -5.96 9.66
C HIS A 333 -26.54 -6.02 8.12
N GLU A 334 -25.72 -5.22 7.44
CA GLU A 334 -25.62 -5.17 5.98
C GLU A 334 -24.72 -6.28 5.40
N LEU A 335 -24.04 -7.07 6.24
CA LEU A 335 -23.18 -8.15 5.79
C LEU A 335 -23.95 -9.21 4.98
N PRO A 336 -23.43 -9.62 3.81
CA PRO A 336 -23.96 -10.75 3.07
C PRO A 336 -24.00 -12.03 3.91
N ALA A 337 -24.99 -12.89 3.70
CA ALA A 337 -25.19 -14.11 4.50
C ALA A 337 -23.97 -15.05 4.53
N ASN A 338 -23.18 -15.10 3.47
CA ASN A 338 -21.93 -15.87 3.39
C ASN A 338 -20.78 -15.29 4.22
N LEU A 339 -20.87 -14.01 4.60
CA LEU A 339 -19.89 -13.31 5.45
C LEU A 339 -20.44 -13.00 6.85
N ALA A 340 -21.73 -13.24 7.08
CA ALA A 340 -22.38 -13.00 8.36
C ALA A 340 -21.79 -13.93 9.43
N TYR A 341 -21.08 -13.32 10.38
CA TYR A 341 -20.61 -14.00 11.58
C TYR A 341 -21.62 -13.76 12.71
N ALA A 342 -22.19 -14.84 13.27
CA ALA A 342 -23.05 -14.77 14.45
C ALA A 342 -22.19 -14.98 15.71
N PRO A 343 -21.86 -13.92 16.50
CA PRO A 343 -20.99 -14.04 17.67
C PRO A 343 -21.65 -14.79 18.85
N THR A 344 -22.92 -15.18 18.71
CA THR A 344 -23.81 -15.51 19.83
C THR A 344 -23.95 -16.99 20.14
N ALA A 345 -23.15 -17.88 19.55
CA ALA A 345 -23.21 -19.29 19.93
C ALA A 345 -22.59 -19.55 21.31
N ASP A 346 -21.54 -18.82 21.70
CA ASP A 346 -20.90 -18.99 23.01
C ASP A 346 -19.98 -17.80 23.38
N VAL A 347 -20.49 -16.86 24.19
CA VAL A 347 -19.72 -15.69 24.65
C VAL A 347 -18.56 -16.10 25.57
N HIS A 348 -18.62 -17.30 26.16
CA HIS A 348 -17.61 -17.79 27.11
C HIS A 348 -16.35 -18.35 26.43
N THR A 349 -16.39 -18.61 25.12
CA THR A 349 -15.24 -19.09 24.33
C THR A 349 -14.65 -17.99 23.44
N TYR A 350 -14.92 -16.71 23.71
CA TYR A 350 -14.27 -15.60 23.01
C TYR A 350 -12.85 -15.32 23.57
N PRO A 351 -11.81 -15.20 22.72
CA PRO A 351 -11.86 -15.29 21.26
C PRO A 351 -12.04 -16.73 20.77
N ALA A 352 -12.94 -16.92 19.80
CA ALA A 352 -13.27 -18.23 19.23
C ALA A 352 -11.99 -18.98 18.81
N GLU A 353 -11.95 -20.29 19.07
CA GLU A 353 -10.84 -21.14 18.60
C GLU A 353 -10.67 -20.98 17.09
N LYS A 354 -9.41 -20.85 16.64
CA LYS A 354 -9.07 -20.68 15.22
C LYS A 354 -9.69 -21.82 14.42
N HIS A 355 -10.69 -21.53 13.60
CA HIS A 355 -11.12 -22.47 12.57
C HIS A 355 -9.93 -22.73 11.65
N GLN A 356 -9.61 -24.01 11.43
CA GLN A 356 -8.63 -24.37 10.42
C GLN A 356 -9.15 -23.85 9.09
N ILE A 357 -8.38 -22.96 8.46
CA ILE A 357 -8.65 -22.51 7.10
C ILE A 357 -8.40 -23.75 6.23
N GLY A 358 -9.44 -24.25 5.58
CA GLY A 358 -9.35 -25.44 4.73
C GLY A 358 -8.29 -25.30 3.64
N ASP A 359 -7.66 -26.42 3.30
CA ASP A 359 -6.50 -26.57 2.40
C ASP A 359 -6.66 -25.93 1.01
#